data_AF-A0AA42ZYI3-F1
#
_entry.id   AF-A0AA42ZYI3-F1
#
_cell.length_a   1.000
_cell.length_b   1.000
_cell.length_c   1.000
_cell.angle_alpha   90.00
_cell.angle_beta   90.00
_cell.angle_gamma   90.00
#
_symmetry.space_group_name_H-M   'P 1'
#
loop_
_entity.id
_entity.type
_entity.pdbx_description
1 polymer ?
#
loop_
_entity_poly.entity_id
_entity_poly.type
_entity_poly.pdbx_seq_one_letter_code
_entity_poly.pdbx_strand_id
1 'polypeptide(L)' 'MSDPLVSVVLPVFNGGVDLQKCLQSLADSTWQNIECVVVDDASDDGMTAPAADSIGARVIRLDQQKG' A
#
# COMPACT_ATOMS: atom_id res chain seq x y z
N MET A 1 -26.59 -8.32 -4.42
CA MET A 1 -25.57 -8.82 -3.47
C MET A 1 -24.86 -7.59 -2.92
N SER A 2 -24.57 -7.57 -1.62
CA SER A 2 -23.71 -6.52 -1.06
C SER A 2 -22.28 -6.78 -1.51
N ASP A 3 -21.62 -5.78 -2.10
CA ASP A 3 -20.19 -5.82 -2.37
C ASP A 3 -19.47 -5.40 -1.08
N PRO A 4 -18.95 -6.31 -0.25
CA PRO A 4 -18.24 -5.93 0.97
C PRO A 4 -17.02 -5.05 0.65
N LEU A 5 -16.76 -4.08 1.52
CA LEU A 5 -15.49 -3.37 1.47
C LEU A 5 -14.38 -4.35 1.86
N VAL A 6 -13.34 -4.43 1.03
CA VAL A 6 -12.14 -5.23 1.31
C VAL A 6 -11.00 -4.28 1.68
N SER A 7 -10.47 -4.45 2.88
CA SER A 7 -9.32 -3.69 3.35
C SER A 7 -8.03 -4.47 3.07
N VAL A 8 -7.13 -3.89 2.28
CA VAL A 8 -5.81 -4.47 1.99
C VAL A 8 -4.74 -3.70 2.77
N VAL A 9 -4.08 -4.39 3.69
CA VAL A 9 -3.01 -3.83 4.52
C VAL A 9 -1.66 -4.33 3.99
N LEU A 10 -0.78 -3.41 3.59
CA LEU A 10 0.50 -3.70 2.97
C LEU A 10 1.65 -3.19 3.85
N PRO A 11 2.25 -4.05 4.70
CA PRO A 11 3.49 -3.70 5.37
C PRO A 11 4.63 -3.64 4.36
N VAL A 12 5.46 -2.60 4.46
CA VAL A 12 6.61 -2.41 3.57
C VAL A 12 7.81 -1.90 4.36
N PHE A 13 8.98 -2.45 4.05
CA PHE A 13 10.28 -1.95 4.46
C PHE A 13 11.24 -2.07 3.28
N ASN A 14 11.70 -0.94 2.73
CA ASN A 14 12.65 -0.88 1.61
C ASN A 14 12.23 -1.74 0.40
N GLY A 15 10.93 -1.83 0.15
CA GLY A 15 10.31 -2.68 -0.86
C GLY A 15 9.53 -1.89 -1.91
N GLY A 16 9.83 -0.60 -2.10
CA GLY A 16 8.97 0.30 -2.88
C GLY A 16 8.68 -0.14 -4.32
N VAL A 17 9.62 -0.85 -4.98
CA VAL A 17 9.40 -1.40 -6.33
C VAL A 17 8.31 -2.48 -6.33
N ASP A 18 8.30 -3.35 -5.34
CA ASP A 18 7.29 -4.41 -5.24
C ASP A 18 5.97 -3.87 -4.72
N LEU A 19 6.03 -2.86 -3.83
CA LEU A 19 4.84 -2.09 -3.44
C LEU A 19 4.16 -1.48 -4.67
N GLN A 20 4.91 -0.82 -5.56
CA GLN A 20 4.35 -0.22 -6.77
C GLN A 20 3.64 -1.28 -7.65
N LYS A 21 4.24 -2.45 -7.85
CA LYS A 21 3.61 -3.55 -8.61
C LYS A 21 2.35 -4.07 -7.93
N CYS A 22 2.37 -4.19 -6.60
CA CYS A 22 1.22 -4.62 -5.81
C CYS A 22 0.06 -3.62 -5.93
N LEU A 23 0.34 -2.32 -5.75
CA LEU A 23 -0.64 -1.25 -5.88
C LEU A 23 -1.23 -1.18 -7.29
N GLN A 24 -0.40 -1.34 -8.33
CA GLN A 24 -0.90 -1.43 -9.70
C GLN A 24 -1.83 -2.63 -9.90
N SER A 25 -1.47 -3.79 -9.34
CA SER A 25 -2.32 -4.99 -9.41
C SER A 25 -3.66 -4.82 -8.69
N LEU A 26 -3.68 -4.07 -7.58
CA LEU A 26 -4.91 -3.72 -6.87
C LEU A 26 -5.77 -2.74 -7.68
N ALA A 27 -5.16 -1.76 -8.36
CA ALA A 27 -5.87 -0.83 -9.23
C ALA A 27 -6.51 -1.55 -10.44
N ASP A 28 -5.82 -2.56 -10.99
CA ASP A 28 -6.28 -3.37 -12.12
C ASP A 28 -7.23 -4.51 -11.72
N SER A 29 -7.52 -4.67 -10.42
CA SER A 29 -8.38 -5.73 -9.88
C SER A 29 -9.82 -5.61 -10.39
N THR A 30 -10.49 -6.74 -10.64
CA THR A 30 -11.93 -6.73 -10.95
C THR A 30 -12.79 -6.36 -9.74
N TRP A 31 -12.26 -6.49 -8.52
CA TRP A 31 -12.92 -6.03 -7.30
C TRP A 31 -12.56 -4.57 -7.03
N GLN A 32 -13.55 -3.70 -7.04
CA GLN A 32 -13.34 -2.24 -6.96
C GLN A 32 -13.67 -1.65 -5.58
N ASN A 33 -14.41 -2.38 -4.73
CA ASN A 33 -14.72 -1.92 -3.38
C ASN A 33 -13.56 -2.27 -2.42
N ILE A 34 -12.41 -1.60 -2.63
CA ILE A 34 -11.16 -1.80 -1.91
C ILE A 34 -10.76 -0.51 -1.20
N GLU A 35 -10.30 -0.63 0.05
CA GLU A 35 -9.43 0.37 0.68
C GLU A 35 -8.00 -0.18 0.83
N CYS A 36 -6.99 0.66 0.57
CA CYS A 36 -5.59 0.27 0.69
C CYS A 36 -4.90 1.08 1.79
N VAL A 37 -4.22 0.38 2.70
CA VAL A 37 -3.43 0.96 3.78
C VAL A 37 -2.01 0.42 3.71
N VAL A 38 -1.05 1.30 3.40
CA VAL A 38 0.37 0.99 3.40
C VAL A 38 0.95 1.30 4.79
N VAL A 39 1.62 0.32 5.40
CA VAL A 39 2.32 0.48 6.67
C VAL A 39 3.82 0.51 6.37
N ASP A 40 4.41 1.70 6.40
CA ASP A 40 5.82 1.93 6.12
C ASP A 40 6.64 1.77 7.40
N ASP A 41 7.43 0.71 7.50
CA ASP A 41 8.25 0.36 8.67
C ASP A 41 9.59 1.14 8.69
N ALA A 42 9.50 2.46 8.53
CA ALA A 42 10.61 3.39 8.45
C ALA A 42 11.57 3.17 7.26
N SER A 43 11.03 2.93 6.05
CA SER A 43 11.84 2.78 4.83
C SER A 43 12.68 4.02 4.51
N ASP A 44 13.90 3.80 4.01
CA ASP A 44 14.84 4.84 3.58
C ASP A 44 15.02 4.89 2.05
N ASP A 45 14.34 4.02 1.31
CA ASP A 45 14.37 3.97 -0.17
C ASP A 45 13.68 5.15 -0.86
N GLY A 46 12.87 5.93 -0.13
CA GLY A 46 12.13 7.08 -0.65
C GLY A 46 11.00 6.72 -1.63
N MET A 47 10.67 5.44 -1.77
CA MET A 47 9.76 4.95 -2.82
C MET A 47 8.33 4.72 -2.30
N THR A 48 8.14 4.55 -0.98
CA THR A 48 6.83 4.23 -0.40
C THR A 48 5.77 5.30 -0.66
N ALA A 49 6.08 6.58 -0.42
CA ALA A 49 5.11 7.66 -0.62
C ALA A 49 4.73 7.83 -2.11
N PRO A 50 5.70 7.94 -3.07
CA PRO A 50 5.36 7.98 -4.50
C PRO A 50 4.53 6.79 -4.98
N ALA A 51 4.83 5.58 -4.48
CA ALA A 51 4.06 4.39 -4.83
C ALA A 51 2.62 4.49 -4.31
N ALA A 52 2.42 4.85 -3.04
CA ALA A 52 1.10 4.97 -2.44
C ALA A 52 0.23 6.07 -3.09
N ASP A 53 0.83 7.22 -3.40
CA ASP A 53 0.15 8.34 -4.06
C ASP A 53 -0.42 7.97 -5.43
N SER A 54 0.21 7.03 -6.14
CA SER A 54 -0.21 6.61 -7.49
C SER A 54 -1.62 6.05 -7.56
N ILE A 55 -2.14 5.49 -6.46
CA ILE A 55 -3.50 4.95 -6.37
C ILE A 55 -4.33 5.56 -5.23
N GLY A 56 -3.81 6.59 -4.56
CA GLY A 56 -4.46 7.22 -3.40
C GLY A 56 -4.53 6.32 -2.16
N ALA A 57 -3.55 5.44 -1.96
CA ALA A 57 -3.49 4.60 -0.77
C ALA A 57 -3.15 5.41 0.49
N ARG A 58 -3.73 5.04 1.63
CA ARG A 58 -3.42 5.70 2.91
C ARG A 58 -2.09 5.16 3.44
N VAL A 59 -1.16 6.04 3.81
CA VAL A 59 0.14 5.66 4.37
C VAL A 59 0.18 5.89 5.88
N ILE A 60 0.60 4.88 6.62
CA ILE A 60 0.96 4.96 8.04
C ILE A 60 2.45 4.67 8.14
N ARG A 61 3.26 5.67 8.47
CA ARG A 61 4.71 5.51 8.64
C ARG A 61 5.06 5.37 10.11
N LEU A 62 5.93 4.40 10.41
CA LEU A 62 6.50 4.18 11.73
C LEU A 62 7.82 4.97 11.89
N ASP A 63 8.12 5.38 13.13
CA ASP A 63 9.33 6.16 13.44
C ASP A 63 10.62 5.33 13.38
N GLN A 64 10.50 4.02 13.51
CA GLN A 64 11.59 3.05 13.49
C GLN A 64 11.09 1.71 12.96
N GLN A 65 12.01 0.92 12.39
CA GLN A 65 11.73 -0.43 11.94
C GLN A 65 11.37 -1.35 13.12
N LYS A 66 10.27 -2.11 13.01
CA LYS A 66 9.74 -2.98 14.07
C LYS A 66 9.50 -4.43 13.65
N GLY A 67 9.44 -4.73 12.34
CA GLY A 67 9.23 -6.10 11.85
C GLY A 67 7.80 -6.58 11.94
#